data_AF-A0A7C5DLC0-F1
#
_entry.id   AF-A0A7C5DLC0-F1
#
_cell.length_a   1.000
_cell.length_b   1.000
_cell.length_c   1.000
_cell.angle_alpha   90.00
_cell.angle_beta   90.00
_cell.angle_gamma   90.00
#
_symmetry.space_group_name_H-M   'P 1'
#
loop_
_entity.id
_entity.type
_entity.pdbx_description
1 polymer ?
#
loop_
_entity_poly.entity_id
_entity_poly.type
_entity_poly.pdbx_seq_one_letter_code
_entity_poly.pdbx_strand_id
1 'polypeptide(L)'
;MRKRYLFSFLLIVLMIIHAGMYAAKNAFKVTSVTFEGNNIYRSRTLQEVMVTRASKFLRPAYYYPEIFSEDMKNLVLFYHQNGYLQAKVADYSLERSEEKKQVSIIIQIFEGEPTYIEGIAIFGNTVFPDSILVRAIGLQKGNLLQQKKVQDAT
;
A
#
# COMPACT_ATOMS: atom_id res chain seq x y z
N MET A 1 15.42 19.28 38.99
CA MET A 1 14.87 19.66 37.67
C MET A 1 14.42 18.48 36.78
N ARG A 2 14.80 17.21 37.02
CA ARG A 2 14.44 16.04 36.16
C ARG A 2 12.98 15.56 36.21
N LYS A 3 12.24 15.81 37.30
CA LYS A 3 10.85 15.32 37.48
C LYS A 3 9.81 16.03 36.59
N ARG A 4 10.09 17.24 36.10
CA ARG A 4 9.14 18.04 35.29
C ARG A 4 9.02 17.53 33.85
N TYR A 5 10.09 16.96 33.30
CA TYR A 5 10.09 16.34 31.98
C TYR A 5 9.36 14.99 31.96
N LEU A 6 9.49 14.19 33.03
CA LEU A 6 8.80 12.90 33.14
C LEU A 6 7.28 13.07 33.23
N PHE A 7 6.82 14.10 33.95
CA PHE A 7 5.39 14.41 34.09
C PHE A 7 4.79 14.97 32.79
N SER A 8 5.53 15.81 32.06
CA SER A 8 5.13 16.32 30.75
C SER A 8 5.06 15.20 29.69
N PHE A 9 6.03 14.28 29.70
CA PHE A 9 6.03 13.11 28.82
C PHE A 9 4.84 12.17 29.11
N LEU A 10 4.53 11.93 30.39
CA LEU A 10 3.36 11.15 30.79
C LEU A 10 2.06 11.76 30.25
N LEU A 11 1.91 13.09 30.29
CA LEU A 11 0.73 13.78 29.75
C LEU A 11 0.61 13.65 28.23
N ILE A 12 1.71 13.74 27.49
CA ILE A 12 1.71 13.54 26.03
C ILE A 12 1.30 12.10 25.69
N VAL A 13 1.85 11.11 26.40
CA VAL A 13 1.47 9.70 26.22
C VAL A 13 -0.01 9.48 26.57
N LEU A 14 -0.49 10.08 27.67
CA LEU A 14 -1.89 9.96 28.10
C LEU A 14 -2.86 10.64 27.13
N MET A 15 -2.43 11.72 26.48
CA MET A 15 -3.18 12.45 25.46
C MET A 15 -3.23 11.67 24.13
N ILE A 16 -2.13 11.00 23.73
CA ILE A 16 -2.12 10.08 22.59
C ILE A 16 -3.02 8.87 22.85
N ILE A 17 -3.00 8.31 24.07
CA ILE A 17 -3.89 7.21 24.49
C ILE A 17 -5.36 7.69 24.49
N HIS A 18 -5.65 8.87 25.04
CA HIS A 18 -7.01 9.44 25.02
C HIS A 18 -7.50 9.72 23.60
N ALA A 19 -6.67 10.30 22.74
CA ALA A 19 -7.02 10.55 21.34
C ALA A 19 -7.28 9.25 20.57
N GLY A 20 -6.45 8.22 20.78
CA GLY A 20 -6.67 6.88 20.23
C GLY A 20 -7.97 6.24 20.73
N MET A 21 -8.30 6.42 22.01
CA MET A 21 -9.55 5.93 22.61
C MET A 21 -10.77 6.73 22.11
N TYR A 22 -10.62 8.02 21.83
CA TYR A 22 -11.67 8.87 21.27
C TYR A 22 -12.00 8.47 19.83
N ALA A 23 -10.98 8.21 19.00
CA ALA A 23 -11.17 7.72 17.63
C ALA A 23 -11.80 6.32 17.59
N ALA A 24 -11.47 5.44 18.55
CA ALA A 24 -12.03 4.09 18.63
C ALA A 24 -13.53 4.04 18.99
N LYS A 25 -14.07 5.07 19.68
CA LYS A 25 -15.44 5.05 20.21
C LYS A 25 -16.54 4.99 19.13
N ASN A 26 -16.23 5.42 17.90
CA ASN A 26 -17.15 5.39 16.75
C ASN A 26 -16.62 4.57 15.56
N ALA A 27 -15.52 3.82 15.74
CA ALA A 27 -14.89 3.09 14.65
C ALA A 27 -15.59 1.75 14.39
N PHE A 28 -15.83 1.44 13.12
CA PHE A 28 -16.40 0.15 12.72
C PHE A 28 -15.32 -0.93 12.77
N LYS A 29 -15.61 -2.05 13.43
CA LYS A 29 -14.73 -3.21 13.44
C LYS A 29 -14.73 -3.85 12.05
N VAL A 30 -13.55 -4.04 11.47
CA VAL A 30 -13.43 -4.68 10.14
C VAL A 30 -13.62 -6.18 10.30
N THR A 31 -14.66 -6.72 9.66
CA THR A 31 -14.99 -8.15 9.70
C THR A 31 -14.28 -8.92 8.59
N SER A 32 -14.28 -8.37 7.38
CA SER A 32 -13.60 -8.96 6.22
C SER A 32 -13.06 -7.87 5.29
N VAL A 33 -11.99 -8.23 4.58
CA VAL A 33 -11.48 -7.47 3.43
C VAL A 33 -11.33 -8.48 2.30
N THR A 34 -11.95 -8.21 1.17
CA THR A 34 -11.99 -9.09 0.01
C THR A 34 -11.61 -8.32 -1.23
N PHE A 35 -11.06 -9.02 -2.21
CA PHE A 35 -10.56 -8.44 -3.45
C PHE A 35 -11.22 -9.16 -4.63
N GLU A 36 -11.61 -8.38 -5.62
CA GLU A 36 -12.20 -8.84 -6.87
C GLU A 36 -11.39 -8.29 -8.05
N GLY A 37 -11.36 -9.03 -9.16
CA GLY A 37 -10.59 -8.65 -10.34
C GLY A 37 -9.08 -8.90 -10.25
N ASN A 38 -8.58 -9.40 -9.10
CA ASN A 38 -7.18 -9.75 -8.92
C ASN A 38 -6.89 -11.18 -9.44
N ASN A 39 -6.37 -11.28 -10.67
CA ASN A 39 -6.00 -12.55 -11.30
C ASN A 39 -4.49 -12.80 -11.25
N ILE A 40 -3.69 -11.72 -11.26
CA ILE A 40 -2.23 -11.77 -11.28
C ILE A 40 -1.67 -11.96 -9.87
N TYR A 41 -2.17 -11.18 -8.90
CA TYR A 41 -1.77 -11.29 -7.50
C TYR A 41 -2.86 -11.92 -6.65
N ARG A 42 -2.45 -12.77 -5.70
CA ARG A 42 -3.37 -13.39 -4.75
C ARG A 42 -3.85 -12.35 -3.73
N SER A 43 -5.10 -12.48 -3.28
CA SER A 43 -5.70 -11.58 -2.28
C SER A 43 -4.87 -11.47 -0.99
N ARG A 44 -4.17 -12.54 -0.59
CA ARG A 44 -3.25 -12.51 0.57
C ARG A 44 -2.10 -11.51 0.38
N THR A 45 -1.51 -11.47 -0.82
CA THR A 45 -0.42 -10.54 -1.14
C THR A 45 -0.92 -9.09 -1.08
N LEU A 46 -2.10 -8.84 -1.65
CA LEU A 46 -2.72 -7.51 -1.60
C LEU A 46 -3.08 -7.09 -0.17
N GLN A 47 -3.53 -8.04 0.65
CA GLN A 47 -3.78 -7.81 2.07
C GLN A 47 -2.51 -7.44 2.86
N GLU A 48 -1.34 -7.93 2.45
CA GLU A 48 -0.05 -7.61 3.09
C GLU A 48 0.44 -6.21 2.73
N VAL A 49 0.10 -5.70 1.54
CA VAL A 49 0.37 -4.31 1.10
C VAL A 49 -0.42 -3.30 1.94
N MET A 50 -1.61 -3.69 2.41
CA MET A 50 -2.50 -2.83 3.18
C MET A 50 -2.23 -2.84 4.69
N VAL A 51 -2.50 -1.69 5.31
CA VAL A 51 -2.60 -1.52 6.76
C VAL A 51 -3.96 -1.99 7.27
N THR A 52 -5.06 -1.65 6.57
CA THR A 52 -6.42 -2.09 6.92
C THR A 52 -6.53 -3.60 6.80
N ARG A 53 -6.97 -4.27 7.87
CA ARG A 53 -7.03 -5.73 7.96
C ARG A 53 -8.32 -6.19 8.63
N ALA A 54 -8.74 -7.40 8.30
CA ALA A 54 -9.80 -8.07 9.03
C ALA A 54 -9.40 -8.32 10.49
N SER A 55 -10.33 -8.09 11.41
CA SER A 55 -10.16 -8.38 12.82
C SER A 55 -9.92 -9.86 13.06
N LYS A 56 -8.96 -10.17 13.93
CA LYS A 56 -8.74 -11.51 14.48
C LYS A 56 -9.05 -11.53 15.96
N PHE A 57 -9.27 -12.72 16.52
CA PHE A 57 -9.64 -12.89 17.94
C PHE A 57 -8.69 -12.15 18.90
N LEU A 58 -7.37 -12.23 18.67
CA LEU A 58 -6.35 -11.58 19.50
C LEU A 58 -5.89 -10.22 18.98
N ARG A 59 -6.38 -9.77 17.82
CA ARG A 59 -5.93 -8.55 17.15
C ARG A 59 -7.14 -7.86 16.52
N PRO A 60 -7.90 -7.08 17.29
CA PRO A 60 -8.99 -6.30 16.73
C PRO A 60 -8.43 -5.27 15.75
N ALA A 61 -9.17 -5.06 14.66
CA ALA A 61 -8.84 -4.09 13.63
C ALA A 61 -10.09 -3.27 13.29
N TYR A 62 -9.91 -1.97 13.16
CA TYR A 62 -10.98 -1.01 12.94
C TYR A 62 -10.76 -0.26 11.63
N TYR A 63 -11.86 0.19 11.05
CA TYR A 63 -11.86 0.94 9.82
C TYR A 63 -11.58 2.41 10.11
N TYR A 64 -10.58 2.95 9.44
CA TYR A 64 -10.22 4.36 9.45
C TYR A 64 -10.18 4.86 8.01
N PRO A 65 -11.06 5.79 7.60
CA PRO A 65 -11.16 6.27 6.22
C PRO A 65 -9.84 6.76 5.63
N GLU A 66 -9.04 7.46 6.43
CA GLU A 66 -7.77 8.08 6.02
C GLU A 66 -6.72 7.01 5.72
N ILE A 67 -6.63 5.98 6.57
CA ILE A 67 -5.73 4.83 6.36
C ILE A 67 -6.19 4.04 5.14
N PHE A 68 -7.49 3.81 5.02
CA PHE A 68 -8.06 3.06 3.90
C PHE A 68 -7.84 3.77 2.56
N SER A 69 -7.95 5.10 2.52
CA SER A 69 -7.62 5.88 1.33
C SER A 69 -6.16 5.74 0.93
N GLU A 70 -5.24 5.65 1.89
CA GLU A 70 -3.82 5.46 1.60
C GLU A 70 -3.53 4.02 1.14
N ASP A 71 -4.22 3.04 1.72
CA ASP A 71 -4.17 1.65 1.27
C ASP A 71 -4.53 1.51 -0.21
N MET A 72 -5.51 2.27 -0.72
CA MET A 72 -5.85 2.24 -2.16
C MET A 72 -4.69 2.73 -3.02
N LYS A 73 -4.00 3.79 -2.60
CA LYS A 73 -2.81 4.28 -3.31
C LYS A 73 -1.67 3.27 -3.25
N ASN A 74 -1.46 2.64 -2.09
CA ASN A 74 -0.43 1.62 -1.90
C ASN A 74 -0.66 0.40 -2.79
N LEU A 75 -1.91 -0.04 -2.95
CA LEU A 75 -2.26 -1.11 -3.90
C LEU A 75 -1.89 -0.72 -5.33
N VAL A 76 -2.32 0.46 -5.79
CA VAL A 76 -2.00 0.94 -7.15
C VAL A 76 -0.48 1.04 -7.35
N LEU A 77 0.22 1.63 -6.38
CA LEU A 77 1.67 1.77 -6.41
C LEU A 77 2.36 0.41 -6.46
N PHE A 78 1.89 -0.57 -5.69
CA PHE A 78 2.41 -1.94 -5.73
C PHE A 78 2.30 -2.53 -7.13
N TYR A 79 1.16 -2.41 -7.80
CA TYR A 79 1.02 -2.88 -9.18
C TYR A 79 1.94 -2.14 -10.15
N HIS A 80 2.03 -0.81 -10.04
CA HIS A 80 2.89 0.01 -10.90
C HIS A 80 4.37 -0.35 -10.75
N GLN A 81 4.81 -0.58 -9.52
CA GLN A 81 6.17 -1.01 -9.22
C GLN A 81 6.50 -2.38 -9.81
N ASN A 82 5.49 -3.20 -10.04
CA ASN A 82 5.61 -4.53 -10.65
C ASN A 82 5.20 -4.57 -12.13
N GLY A 83 5.09 -3.40 -12.78
CA GLY A 83 4.98 -3.33 -14.24
C GLY A 83 3.57 -3.25 -14.80
N TYR A 84 2.58 -2.99 -13.95
CA TYR A 84 1.18 -2.83 -14.37
C TYR A 84 0.78 -1.36 -14.26
N LEU A 85 1.24 -0.52 -15.19
CA LEU A 85 1.03 0.94 -15.11
C LEU A 85 -0.44 1.37 -15.28
N GLN A 86 -1.24 0.53 -15.93
CA GLN A 86 -2.68 0.77 -16.10
C GLN A 86 -3.51 0.33 -14.89
N ALA A 87 -2.87 -0.30 -13.90
CA ALA A 87 -3.58 -0.81 -12.74
C ALA A 87 -4.23 0.33 -11.95
N LYS A 88 -5.44 0.09 -11.49
CA LYS A 88 -6.21 1.00 -10.63
C LYS A 88 -7.16 0.23 -9.74
N VAL A 89 -7.51 0.82 -8.60
CA VAL A 89 -8.70 0.42 -7.85
C VAL A 89 -9.91 0.97 -8.61
N ALA A 90 -10.73 0.08 -9.17
CA ALA A 90 -11.87 0.46 -9.99
C ALA A 90 -13.03 0.98 -9.13
N ASP A 91 -13.29 0.30 -8.01
CA ASP A 91 -14.30 0.67 -7.03
C ASP A 91 -14.03 -0.02 -5.69
N TYR A 92 -14.75 0.38 -4.65
CA TYR A 92 -14.80 -0.35 -3.38
C TYR A 92 -16.20 -0.24 -2.73
N SER A 93 -16.64 -1.33 -2.10
CA SER A 93 -17.88 -1.38 -1.32
C SER A 93 -17.58 -1.53 0.17
N LEU A 94 -18.36 -0.82 0.99
CA LEU A 94 -18.29 -0.83 2.44
C LEU A 94 -19.65 -1.23 3.01
N GLU A 95 -19.80 -2.51 3.32
CA GLU A 95 -21.01 -3.09 3.89
C GLU A 95 -21.00 -2.87 5.40
N ARG A 96 -21.68 -1.81 5.84
CA ARG A 96 -21.72 -1.40 7.24
C ARG A 96 -22.95 -1.93 7.97
N SER A 97 -22.74 -2.45 9.17
CA SER A 97 -23.79 -2.75 10.14
C SER A 97 -23.69 -1.76 11.30
N GLU A 98 -24.63 -0.81 11.37
CA GLU A 98 -24.68 0.21 12.43
C GLU A 98 -24.92 -0.39 13.81
N GLU A 99 -25.85 -1.35 13.91
CA GLU A 99 -26.19 -2.04 15.16
C GLU A 99 -24.99 -2.76 15.77
N LYS A 100 -24.20 -3.45 14.93
CA LYS A 100 -23.04 -4.24 15.37
C LYS A 100 -21.74 -3.46 15.36
N LYS A 101 -21.74 -2.21 14.85
CA LYS A 101 -20.54 -1.41 14.55
C LYS A 101 -19.48 -2.21 13.80
N GLN A 102 -19.88 -2.88 12.73
CA GLN A 102 -19.04 -3.74 11.89
C GLN A 102 -19.04 -3.28 10.44
N VAL A 103 -17.93 -3.54 9.73
CA VAL A 103 -17.82 -3.26 8.30
C VAL A 103 -17.09 -4.38 7.56
N SER A 104 -17.69 -4.83 6.46
CA SER A 104 -17.07 -5.70 5.47
C SER A 104 -16.67 -4.87 4.25
N ILE A 105 -15.46 -5.14 3.74
CA ILE A 105 -14.84 -4.35 2.67
C ILE A 105 -14.64 -5.23 1.44
N ILE A 106 -15.07 -4.75 0.29
CA ILE A 106 -14.86 -5.38 -1.01
C ILE A 106 -14.12 -4.38 -1.89
N ILE A 107 -12.96 -4.75 -2.41
CA ILE A 107 -12.11 -3.88 -3.25
C ILE A 107 -12.07 -4.48 -4.65
N GLN A 108 -12.50 -3.71 -5.65
CA GLN A 108 -12.44 -4.12 -7.05
C GLN A 108 -11.18 -3.54 -7.69
N ILE A 109 -10.36 -4.42 -8.25
CA ILE A 109 -9.08 -4.07 -8.87
C ILE A 109 -9.19 -4.30 -10.38
N PHE A 110 -8.79 -3.28 -11.14
CA PHE A 110 -8.46 -3.44 -12.54
C PHE A 110 -6.94 -3.52 -12.64
N GLU A 111 -6.39 -4.69 -12.95
CA GLU A 111 -4.94 -4.91 -12.99
C GLU A 111 -4.31 -4.34 -14.28
N GLY A 112 -5.05 -4.38 -15.40
CA GLY A 112 -4.55 -3.96 -16.71
C GLY A 112 -3.47 -4.89 -17.28
N GLU A 113 -2.94 -4.51 -18.43
CA GLU A 113 -1.94 -5.31 -19.15
C GLU A 113 -0.51 -5.07 -18.63
N PRO A 114 0.37 -6.09 -18.66
CA PRO A 114 1.77 -5.93 -18.33
C PRO A 114 2.46 -4.92 -19.26
N THR A 115 3.26 -4.04 -18.68
CA THR A 115 4.06 -3.05 -19.39
C THR A 115 5.49 -3.54 -19.54
N TYR A 116 5.99 -3.59 -20.77
CA TYR A 116 7.33 -4.06 -21.10
C TYR A 116 8.25 -2.90 -21.46
N ILE A 117 9.55 -3.07 -21.18
CA ILE A 117 10.56 -2.09 -21.56
C ILE A 117 10.81 -2.17 -23.07
N GLU A 118 10.47 -1.12 -23.82
CA GLU A 118 10.67 -1.07 -25.28
C GLU A 118 12.10 -0.68 -25.69
N GLY A 119 12.79 0.09 -24.86
CA GLY A 119 14.14 0.57 -25.11
C GLY A 119 14.68 1.35 -23.91
N ILE A 120 16.01 1.44 -23.83
CA ILE A 120 16.72 2.21 -22.80
C ILE A 120 17.60 3.21 -23.55
N ALA A 121 17.41 4.49 -23.26
CA ALA A 121 18.25 5.56 -23.77
C ALA A 121 19.04 6.16 -22.61
N ILE A 122 20.36 6.26 -22.76
CA ILE A 122 21.25 6.83 -21.76
C ILE A 122 21.70 8.20 -22.26
N PHE A 123 21.56 9.22 -21.41
CA PHE A 123 21.96 10.58 -21.73
C PHE A 123 23.09 11.03 -20.78
N GLY A 124 24.03 11.82 -21.28
CA GLY A 124 25.08 12.45 -20.47
C GLY A 124 26.31 11.58 -20.16
N ASN A 125 26.35 10.34 -20.66
CA ASN A 125 27.55 9.50 -20.59
C ASN A 125 28.41 9.68 -21.86
N THR A 126 29.70 10.00 -21.67
CA THR A 126 30.69 10.13 -22.76
C THR A 126 31.87 9.16 -22.62
N VAL A 127 31.89 8.35 -21.55
CA VAL A 127 33.06 7.54 -21.17
C VAL A 127 32.89 6.08 -21.59
N PHE A 128 31.68 5.53 -21.45
CA PHE A 128 31.41 4.12 -21.78
C PHE A 128 30.43 3.98 -22.94
N PRO A 129 30.43 2.89 -23.71
CA PRO A 129 29.33 2.58 -24.61
C PRO A 129 28.04 2.27 -23.84
N ASP A 130 26.90 2.75 -24.33
CA ASP A 130 25.59 2.53 -23.71
C ASP A 130 25.28 1.03 -23.51
N SER A 131 25.76 0.17 -24.42
CA SER A 131 25.58 -1.28 -24.34
C SER A 131 26.21 -1.91 -23.09
N ILE A 132 27.31 -1.33 -22.58
CA ILE A 132 27.96 -1.79 -21.34
C ILE A 132 27.15 -1.34 -20.13
N LEU A 133 26.69 -0.08 -20.14
CA LEU A 133 25.90 0.48 -19.04
C LEU A 133 24.54 -0.21 -18.91
N VAL A 134 23.83 -0.42 -20.02
CA VAL A 134 22.56 -1.16 -20.04
C VAL A 134 22.74 -2.57 -19.46
N ARG A 135 23.85 -3.26 -19.80
CA ARG A 135 24.15 -4.59 -19.26
C ARG A 135 24.46 -4.55 -17.76
N ALA A 136 25.16 -3.53 -17.28
CA ALA A 136 25.48 -3.35 -15.86
C ALA A 136 24.23 -3.05 -15.02
N ILE A 137 23.28 -2.28 -15.58
CA ILE A 137 21.98 -1.96 -14.98
C ILE A 137 21.06 -3.20 -14.92
N GLY A 138 21.34 -4.24 -15.71
CA GLY A 138 20.58 -5.50 -15.69
C GLY A 138 19.15 -5.38 -16.26
N LEU A 139 18.84 -4.29 -16.94
CA LEU A 139 17.58 -4.09 -17.64
C LEU A 139 17.74 -4.51 -19.10
N GLN A 140 16.76 -5.25 -19.63
CA GLN A 140 16.74 -5.71 -21.02
C GLN A 140 15.41 -5.34 -21.66
N LYS A 141 15.47 -5.03 -22.96
CA LYS A 141 14.28 -4.85 -23.79
C LYS A 141 13.41 -6.11 -23.73
N GLY A 142 12.10 -5.92 -23.54
CA GLY A 142 11.13 -7.01 -23.41
C GLY A 142 10.95 -7.53 -21.98
N ASN A 143 11.74 -7.08 -21.01
CA ASN A 143 11.47 -7.39 -19.61
C ASN A 143 10.23 -6.64 -19.12
N LEU A 144 9.45 -7.27 -18.24
CA LEU A 144 8.40 -6.60 -17.48
C LEU A 144 9.03 -5.45 -16.68
N LEU A 145 8.42 -4.28 -16.76
CA LEU A 145 8.89 -3.11 -16.03
C LEU A 145 8.86 -3.40 -14.53
N GLN A 146 10.00 -3.28 -13.85
CA GLN A 146 10.08 -3.35 -12.40
C GLN A 146 10.69 -2.04 -11.91
N GLN A 147 9.86 -1.11 -11.43
CA GLN A 147 10.33 0.24 -11.11
C GLN A 147 11.43 0.23 -10.04
N LYS A 148 11.42 -0.74 -9.12
CA LYS A 148 12.47 -0.90 -8.12
C LYS A 148 13.85 -1.10 -8.76
N LYS A 149 13.96 -1.91 -9.82
CA LYS A 149 15.21 -2.13 -10.55
C LYS A 149 15.67 -0.90 -11.34
N VAL A 150 14.72 -0.05 -11.75
CA VAL A 150 15.03 1.20 -12.45
C VAL A 150 15.57 2.26 -11.46
N GLN A 151 14.99 2.33 -10.26
CA GLN A 151 15.43 3.26 -9.21
C GLN A 151 16.81 2.91 -8.66
N ASP A 152 17.10 1.62 -8.44
CA ASP A 152 18.42 1.19 -7.96
C ASP A 152 19.55 1.42 -8.99
N ALA A 153 19.19 1.70 -10.24
CA ALA A 153 20.11 1.89 -11.37
C ALA A 153 20.37 3.36 -11.73
N THR A 154 19.66 4.30 -11.12
CA THR A 154 19.78 5.76 -11.35
C THR A 154 20.52 6.42 -10.19
#